data_AF-A0A8T3P552-F1
#
_entry.id   AF-A0A8T3P552-F1
#
_cell.length_a   1.000
_cell.length_b   1.000
_cell.length_c   1.000
_cell.angle_alpha   90.00
_cell.angle_beta   90.00
_cell.angle_gamma   90.00
#
_symmetry.space_group_name_H-M   'P 1'
#
loop_
_entity.id
_entity.type
_entity.pdbx_description
1 polymer ?
#
loop_
_entity_poly.entity_id
_entity_poly.type
_entity_poly.pdbx_seq_one_letter_code
_entity_poly.pdbx_strand_id
1 'polypeptide(L)'
;YVPYEQGFRLGGMDAGEIGWPRRVQFVDFKRMGARLDLALAGASLRLDPESPYCYRCAWQVAPFTPERHLGYAVQWFAMALALLIIVIVVNVKRNKSSNESKRG
;
A
#
# COMPACT_ATOMS: atom_id res chain seq x y z
N TYR A 1 20.89 2.15 4.19
CA TYR A 1 19.64 1.36 4.15
C TYR A 1 19.25 1.11 5.59
N VAL A 2 18.08 1.56 6.02
CA VAL A 2 17.53 1.10 7.30
C VAL A 2 16.85 -0.23 6.97
N PRO A 3 17.25 -1.36 7.58
CA PRO A 3 16.51 -2.60 7.44
C PRO A 3 15.06 -2.31 7.78
N TYR A 4 14.12 -2.67 6.91
CA TYR A 4 12.71 -2.66 7.30
C TYR A 4 12.59 -3.68 8.42
N GLU A 5 12.68 -3.21 9.67
CA GLU A 5 12.29 -3.92 10.88
C GLU A 5 10.85 -4.39 10.64
N GLN A 6 10.74 -5.64 10.21
CA GLN A 6 9.51 -6.43 10.08
C GLN A 6 8.30 -5.68 9.46
N GLY A 7 8.50 -5.03 8.31
CA GLY A 7 7.38 -4.66 7.45
C GLY A 7 6.65 -5.91 6.95
N PHE A 8 5.32 -5.85 6.80
CA PHE A 8 4.50 -6.96 6.30
C PHE A 8 5.05 -7.48 4.96
N ARG A 9 5.49 -8.75 4.92
CA ARG A 9 6.04 -9.41 3.71
C ARG A 9 5.00 -10.38 3.17
N LEU A 10 4.56 -10.16 1.94
CA LEU A 10 3.60 -11.02 1.24
C LEU A 10 4.20 -12.36 0.75
N GLY A 11 5.51 -12.60 0.96
CA GLY A 11 6.20 -13.81 0.53
C GLY A 11 7.71 -13.84 0.80
N GLY A 12 8.40 -14.77 0.13
CA GLY A 12 9.85 -14.91 0.15
C GLY A 12 10.59 -13.79 -0.60
N MET A 13 11.92 -13.78 -0.50
CA MET A 13 12.81 -12.78 -1.12
C MET A 13 12.59 -12.70 -2.64
N ASP A 14 12.27 -13.85 -3.24
CA ASP A 14 11.99 -14.07 -4.65
C ASP A 14 10.77 -14.99 -4.81
N ALA A 15 10.22 -15.04 -6.03
CA ALA A 15 9.07 -15.88 -6.36
C ALA A 15 9.40 -17.39 -6.50
N GLY A 16 10.56 -17.84 -6.01
CA GLY A 16 11.02 -19.23 -6.15
C GLY A 16 11.48 -19.61 -7.56
N GLU A 17 11.57 -18.66 -8.49
CA GLU A 17 12.03 -18.88 -9.87
C GLU A 17 13.46 -19.44 -9.92
N ILE A 18 13.67 -20.59 -10.57
CA ILE A 18 15.01 -21.15 -10.81
C ILE A 18 15.51 -20.61 -12.17
N GLY A 19 16.56 -19.78 -12.15
CA GLY A 19 17.16 -19.20 -13.36
C GLY A 19 17.22 -17.67 -13.36
N TRP A 20 17.79 -17.12 -14.45
CA TRP A 20 17.91 -15.68 -14.71
C TRP A 20 17.05 -15.28 -15.92
N PRO A 21 16.51 -14.05 -15.99
CA PRO A 21 16.51 -13.01 -14.95
C PRO A 21 15.52 -13.31 -13.82
N ARG A 22 15.86 -12.93 -12.58
CA ARG A 22 15.04 -13.20 -11.40
C ARG A 22 14.51 -11.93 -10.76
N ARG A 23 13.26 -11.96 -10.31
CA ARG A 23 12.65 -10.88 -9.54
C ARG A 23 12.99 -10.99 -8.04
N VAL A 24 13.69 -9.99 -7.52
CA VAL A 24 13.95 -9.81 -6.07
C VAL A 24 12.98 -8.77 -5.51
N GLN A 25 12.11 -9.19 -4.59
CA GLN A 25 11.08 -8.34 -3.99
C GLN A 25 11.61 -7.49 -2.83
N PHE A 26 12.54 -8.04 -2.06
CA PHE A 26 13.22 -7.34 -0.97
C PHE A 26 14.64 -7.88 -0.80
N VAL A 27 15.50 -7.06 -0.21
CA VAL A 27 16.91 -7.41 0.03
C VAL A 27 17.02 -8.14 1.37
N ASP A 28 17.51 -9.38 1.34
CA ASP A 28 17.84 -10.19 2.53
C ASP A 28 19.28 -10.68 2.41
N PHE A 29 20.19 -10.02 3.12
CA PHE A 29 21.64 -10.29 3.04
C PHE A 29 22.00 -11.72 3.44
N LYS A 30 21.28 -12.32 4.40
CA LYS A 30 21.55 -13.68 4.86
C LYS A 30 21.17 -14.71 3.80
N ARG A 31 19.98 -14.56 3.20
CA ARG A 31 19.50 -15.47 2.15
C ARG A 31 20.27 -15.31 0.84
N MET A 32 20.66 -14.09 0.50
CA MET A 32 21.53 -13.83 -0.66
C MET A 32 22.90 -14.46 -0.47
N GLY A 33 23.52 -14.25 0.69
CA GLY A 33 24.84 -14.79 0.99
C GLY A 33 24.87 -16.32 0.92
N ALA A 34 23.85 -16.97 1.50
CA ALA A 34 23.72 -18.43 1.43
C ALA A 34 23.58 -18.98 -0.01
N ARG A 35 23.03 -18.20 -0.95
CA ARG A 35 22.86 -18.63 -2.35
C ARG A 35 24.05 -18.30 -3.25
N LEU A 36 24.74 -17.20 -2.93
CA LEU A 36 25.95 -16.77 -3.64
C LEU A 36 27.21 -17.45 -3.09
N ASP A 37 27.06 -18.24 -2.03
CA ASP A 37 28.16 -18.82 -1.26
C ASP A 37 29.17 -17.75 -0.80
N LEU A 38 28.65 -16.61 -0.35
CA LEU A 38 29.45 -15.45 0.03
C LEU A 38 28.94 -14.82 1.34
N ALA A 39 29.86 -14.47 2.23
CA ALA A 39 29.52 -13.68 3.41
C ALA A 39 29.25 -12.22 2.99
N LEU A 40 27.98 -11.82 2.99
CA LEU A 40 27.59 -10.45 2.68
C LEU A 40 27.53 -9.59 3.94
N ALA A 41 28.10 -8.40 3.87
CA ALA A 41 27.87 -7.36 4.89
C ALA A 41 26.37 -6.99 4.90
N GLY A 42 25.79 -6.82 6.10
CA GLY A 42 24.38 -6.42 6.28
C GLY A 42 24.08 -4.97 5.89
N ALA A 43 24.89 -4.37 5.03
CA ALA A 43 24.83 -2.97 4.64
C ALA A 43 24.93 -2.84 3.12
N SER A 44 24.21 -1.86 2.57
CA SER A 44 24.33 -1.45 1.17
C SER A 44 25.12 -0.15 1.07
N LEU A 45 26.16 -0.12 0.26
CA LEU A 45 26.80 1.12 -0.16
C LEU A 45 25.96 1.78 -1.25
N ARG A 46 25.74 3.07 -1.13
CA ARG A 46 25.01 3.88 -2.10
C ARG A 46 25.89 5.04 -2.52
N LEU A 47 25.85 5.35 -3.81
CA LEU A 47 26.50 6.55 -4.31
C LEU A 47 25.77 7.80 -3.80
N ASP A 48 26.53 8.87 -3.61
CA ASP A 48 26.00 10.18 -3.27
C ASP A 48 24.98 10.63 -4.34
N PRO A 49 23.79 11.12 -3.96
CA PRO A 49 22.82 11.72 -4.87
C PRO A 49 23.40 12.71 -5.87
N GLU A 50 24.36 13.53 -5.44
CA GLU A 50 24.98 14.59 -6.22
C GLU A 50 26.23 14.11 -6.98
N SER A 51 26.55 12.82 -6.91
CA SER A 51 27.71 12.28 -7.63
C SER A 51 27.51 12.40 -9.15
N PRO A 52 28.49 12.92 -9.91
CA PRO A 52 28.41 13.00 -11.38
C PRO A 52 28.37 11.61 -12.04
N TYR A 53 28.72 10.56 -11.29
CA TYR A 53 28.67 9.17 -11.74
C TYR A 53 27.39 8.46 -11.33
N CYS A 54 26.48 9.12 -10.60
CA CYS A 54 25.25 8.47 -10.24
C CYS A 54 24.20 8.54 -11.35
N TYR A 55 23.98 7.39 -12.00
CA TYR A 55 22.84 7.20 -12.87
C TYR A 55 21.55 7.08 -12.02
N ARG A 56 20.83 8.19 -11.87
CA ARG A 56 19.52 8.30 -11.19
C ARG A 56 19.55 8.04 -9.66
N CYS A 57 20.45 8.68 -8.91
CA CYS A 57 20.41 8.65 -7.43
C CYS A 57 19.32 9.58 -6.85
N ALA A 58 18.07 9.42 -7.28
CA ALA A 58 16.93 9.96 -6.54
C ALA A 58 16.49 8.89 -5.55
N TRP A 59 17.22 8.70 -4.45
CA TRP A 59 16.82 7.82 -3.35
C TRP A 59 15.62 8.41 -2.61
N GLN A 60 14.53 8.67 -3.32
CA GLN A 60 13.29 9.12 -2.72
C GLN A 60 12.76 7.97 -1.87
N VAL A 61 12.98 8.09 -0.57
CA VAL A 61 12.10 7.44 0.41
C VAL A 61 10.76 8.06 0.10
N ALA A 62 9.91 7.34 -0.66
CA ALA A 62 8.59 7.83 -0.98
C ALA A 62 7.95 8.22 0.36
N PRO A 63 7.69 9.50 0.61
CA PRO A 63 7.01 9.88 1.82
C PRO A 63 5.61 9.30 1.63
N PHE A 64 5.31 8.22 2.35
CA PHE A 64 3.93 7.85 2.60
C PHE A 64 3.37 9.00 3.44
N THR A 65 2.95 10.08 2.79
CA THR A 65 2.52 11.26 3.52
C THR A 65 1.22 10.92 4.24
N PRO A 66 1.09 11.31 5.52
CA PRO A 66 -0.12 11.05 6.30
C PRO A 66 -1.39 11.59 5.64
N GLU A 67 -1.26 12.62 4.79
CA GLU A 67 -2.38 13.26 4.10
C GLU A 67 -3.22 12.28 3.27
N ARG A 68 -2.63 11.19 2.75
CA ARG A 68 -3.38 10.21 1.95
C ARG A 68 -4.45 9.47 2.76
N HIS A 69 -4.27 9.30 4.07
CA HIS A 69 -5.27 8.64 4.92
C HIS A 69 -6.52 9.51 5.15
N LEU A 70 -6.39 10.83 5.11
CA LEU A 70 -7.52 11.75 5.26
C LEU A 70 -8.48 11.69 4.07
N GLY A 71 -7.95 11.61 2.84
CA GLY A 71 -8.76 11.47 1.64
C GLY A 71 -9.65 10.22 1.67
N TYR A 72 -9.09 9.09 2.10
CA TYR A 72 -9.86 7.85 2.28
C TYR A 72 -10.93 7.97 3.37
N ALA A 73 -10.60 8.59 4.52
CA ALA A 73 -11.58 8.79 5.58
C ALA A 73 -12.78 9.61 5.08
N VAL A 74 -12.53 10.73 4.39
CA VAL A 74 -13.58 11.57 3.80
C VAL A 74 -14.43 10.78 2.80
N GLN A 75 -13.81 9.95 1.96
CA GLN A 75 -14.53 9.11 0.99
C GLN A 75 -15.49 8.13 1.70
N TRP A 76 -15.03 7.45 2.76
CA TRP A 76 -15.87 6.53 3.52
C TRP A 76 -17.03 7.26 4.23
N PHE A 77 -16.77 8.42 4.84
CA PHE A 77 -17.82 9.23 5.47
C PHE A 77 -18.83 9.77 4.47
N ALA A 78 -18.39 10.22 3.29
CA ALA A 78 -19.29 10.68 2.23
C ALA A 78 -20.21 9.55 1.75
N MET A 79 -19.67 8.33 1.58
CA MET A 79 -20.47 7.17 1.19
C MET A 79 -21.46 6.77 2.29
N ALA A 80 -21.04 6.74 3.55
CA ALA A 80 -21.93 6.48 4.68
C ALA A 80 -23.07 7.52 4.76
N LEU A 81 -22.77 8.81 4.55
CA LEU A 81 -23.75 9.88 4.54
C LEU A 81 -24.74 9.74 3.37
N ALA A 82 -24.26 9.41 2.17
CA ALA A 82 -25.12 9.18 1.02
C ALA A 82 -26.09 8.02 1.26
N LEU A 83 -25.60 6.91 1.83
CA LEU A 83 -26.44 5.77 2.20
C LEU A 83 -27.48 6.15 3.26
N LEU A 84 -27.11 6.93 4.27
CA LEU A 84 -28.03 7.41 5.29
C LEU A 84 -29.18 8.24 4.68
N ILE A 85 -28.85 9.15 3.77
CA ILE A 85 -29.85 9.98 3.07
C ILE A 85 -30.80 9.10 2.25
N ILE A 86 -30.26 8.13 1.50
CA ILE A 86 -31.07 7.21 0.70
C ILE A 86 -32.05 6.44 1.59
N VAL A 87 -31.57 5.89 2.70
CA VAL A 87 -32.41 5.12 3.64
C VAL A 87 -33.53 6.00 4.22
N ILE A 88 -33.22 7.23 4.65
CA ILE A 88 -34.22 8.15 5.21
C ILE A 88 -35.28 8.50 4.14
N VAL A 89 -34.85 8.94 2.96
CA VAL A 89 -35.76 9.36 1.88
C VAL A 89 -36.66 8.21 1.42
N VAL A 90 -36.10 7.02 1.24
CA VAL A 90 -36.85 5.83 0.82
C VAL A 90 -37.87 5.42 1.88
N ASN A 91 -37.48 5.39 3.17
CA ASN A 91 -38.40 5.01 4.25
C ASN A 91 -39.53 6.03 4.44
N VAL A 92 -39.22 7.33 4.37
CA VAL A 92 -40.25 8.37 4.48
C VAL A 92 -41.22 8.34 3.28
N LYS A 93 -40.71 8.18 2.05
CA LYS A 93 -41.58 8.03 0.86
C LYS A 93 -42.45 6.78 0.92
N ARG A 94 -41.91 5.65 1.38
CA ARG A 94 -42.65 4.40 1.54
C ARG A 94 -43.77 4.52 2.59
N ASN A 95 -43.51 5.19 3.71
CA ASN A 95 -44.55 5.44 4.71
C ASN A 95 -45.66 6.36 4.20
N LYS A 96 -45.34 7.36 3.36
CA LYS A 96 -46.34 8.25 2.77
C LYS A 96 -47.26 7.50 1.80
N SER A 97 -46.70 6.70 0.88
CA SER A 97 -47.48 5.88 -0.06
C SER A 97 -48.35 4.81 0.62
N SER A 98 -47.85 4.20 1.70
CA SER A 98 -48.65 3.26 2.50
C SER A 98 -49.81 3.92 3.24
N ASN A 99 -49.69 5.19 3.62
CA ASN A 99 -50.71 5.91 4.37
C ASN A 99 -51.78 6.50 3.44
N GLU A 100 -51.40 6.95 2.24
CA GLU A 100 -52.34 7.39 1.20
C GLU A 100 -53.24 6.23 0.73
N SER A 101 -52.69 5.02 0.57
CA SER A 101 -53.44 3.83 0.15
C SER A 101 -54.42 3.29 1.20
N LYS A 102 -54.29 3.68 2.49
CA LYS A 102 -55.21 3.27 3.56
C LYS A 102 -56.35 4.27 3.80
N ARG A 103 -56.34 5.41 3.10
CA ARG A 103 -57.27 6.52 3.31
C ARG A 103 -58.25 6.74 2.15
N GLY A 104 -58.10 5.98 1.07
CA GLY A 104 -59.02 5.94 -0.09
C GLY A 104 -59.91 4.72 -0.07
#